data_AF-A0AAN3Q5F2-F1
#
_entry.id   AF-A0AAN3Q5F2-F1
#
_cell.length_a   1.000
_cell.length_b   1.000
_cell.length_c   1.000
_cell.angle_alpha   90.00
_cell.angle_beta   90.00
_cell.angle_gamma   90.00
#
_symmetry.space_group_name_H-M   'P 1'
#
loop_
_entity.id
_entity.type
_entity.pdbx_description
1 polymer ?
#
loop_
_entity_poly.entity_id
_entity_poly.type
_entity_poly.pdbx_seq_one_letter_code
_entity_poly.pdbx_strand_id
1 'polypeptide(L)'
;MTRGEQILPSTLCITKKNKTGTVALSGTWQQGNRESKSIRRNIEYTWIENYDTAHLTSKKVNKFEIMDQVDDDRLAELIPDFYVFPEKSVSYNILKQGKHAFILSIGNR
;
A
#
# COMPACT_ATOMS: atom_id res chain seq x y z
N MET A 1 -10.89 15.82 11.76
CA MET A 1 -10.37 15.95 10.38
C MET A 1 -9.88 17.36 10.17
N THR A 2 -8.58 17.59 10.26
CA THR A 2 -7.96 18.90 10.01
C THR A 2 -7.80 19.06 8.51
N ARG A 3 -8.40 20.11 7.92
CA ARG A 3 -8.26 20.45 6.50
C ARG A 3 -6.77 20.71 6.19
N GLY A 4 -6.12 19.83 5.44
CA GLY A 4 -4.80 20.15 4.87
C GLY A 4 -3.87 18.98 4.61
N GLU A 5 -4.22 17.75 4.96
CA GLU A 5 -3.33 16.61 4.74
C GLU A 5 -3.76 15.74 3.57
N GLN A 6 -2.80 15.46 2.69
CA GLN A 6 -3.01 14.62 1.53
C GLN A 6 -1.78 13.74 1.28
N ILE A 7 -2.03 12.48 0.94
CA ILE A 7 -1.03 11.58 0.36
C ILE A 7 -1.33 11.48 -1.13
N LEU A 8 -0.31 11.70 -1.94
CA LEU A 8 -0.35 11.49 -3.39
C LEU A 8 0.47 10.23 -3.72
N PRO A 9 -0.14 9.02 -3.73
CA PRO A 9 0.57 7.81 -4.09
C PRO A 9 0.87 7.84 -5.59
N SER A 10 2.15 7.68 -5.96
CA SER A 10 2.60 7.79 -7.35
C SER A 10 2.65 6.44 -8.07
N THR A 11 2.86 5.33 -7.36
CA THR A 11 2.98 4.01 -8.01
C THR A 11 2.72 2.87 -7.04
N LEU A 12 1.92 1.89 -7.46
CA LEU A 12 1.78 0.56 -6.85
C LEU A 12 2.33 -0.47 -7.85
N CYS A 13 3.51 -1.03 -7.59
CA CYS A 13 4.07 -2.12 -8.38
C CYS A 13 3.87 -3.44 -7.65
N ILE A 14 3.39 -4.47 -8.34
CA ILE A 14 3.21 -5.83 -7.82
C ILE A 14 4.05 -6.78 -8.68
N THR A 15 5.13 -7.32 -8.10
CA THR A 15 5.92 -8.39 -8.74
C THR A 15 5.48 -9.74 -8.19
N LYS A 16 5.09 -10.68 -9.06
CA LYS A 16 4.62 -12.01 -8.64
C LYS A 16 5.68 -13.09 -8.82
N LYS A 17 6.07 -13.76 -7.72
CA LYS A 17 6.82 -15.03 -7.78
C LYS A 17 6.41 -15.91 -6.60
N ASN A 18 6.04 -17.18 -6.81
CA ASN A 18 5.78 -18.14 -5.73
C ASN A 18 4.77 -17.67 -4.65
N LYS A 19 3.68 -16.99 -5.03
CA LYS A 19 2.68 -16.39 -4.11
C LYS A 19 3.28 -15.38 -3.11
N THR A 20 4.45 -14.84 -3.42
CA THR A 20 5.07 -13.71 -2.75
C THR A 20 5.24 -12.56 -3.71
N GLY A 21 5.27 -11.34 -3.17
CA GLY A 21 5.47 -10.14 -3.95
C GLY A 21 5.89 -8.96 -3.09
N THR A 22 6.21 -7.89 -3.78
CA THR A 22 6.58 -6.61 -3.17
C THR A 22 5.65 -5.53 -3.70
N VAL A 23 5.04 -4.77 -2.80
CA VAL A 23 4.30 -3.54 -3.07
C VAL A 23 5.26 -2.39 -2.81
N ALA A 24 5.61 -1.66 -3.87
CA ALA A 24 6.26 -0.38 -3.71
C ALA A 24 5.19 0.67 -3.37
N LEU A 25 5.35 1.36 -2.25
CA LEU A 25 4.60 2.55 -1.90
C LEU A 25 5.54 3.74 -2.03
N SER A 26 5.23 4.63 -2.99
CA SER A 26 5.87 5.93 -3.08
C SER A 26 4.85 7.03 -3.19
N GLY A 27 5.17 8.16 -2.61
CA GLY A 27 4.32 9.33 -2.68
C GLY A 27 4.88 10.48 -1.88
N THR A 28 4.07 11.51 -1.82
CA THR A 28 4.37 12.70 -1.04
C THR A 28 3.24 12.92 -0.06
N TRP A 29 3.59 13.08 1.21
CA TRP A 29 2.70 13.59 2.22
C TRP A 29 2.87 15.10 2.29
N GLN A 30 1.76 15.83 2.24
CA GLN A 30 1.75 17.27 2.41
C GLN A 30 0.91 17.66 3.62
N GLN A 31 1.40 18.61 4.42
CA GLN A 31 0.66 19.22 5.51
C GLN A 31 0.45 20.71 5.23
N GLY A 32 -0.72 21.02 4.65
CA GLY A 32 -1.04 22.36 4.15
C GLY A 32 0.01 22.83 3.14
N ASN A 33 0.33 24.13 3.16
CA ASN A 33 1.32 24.74 2.26
C ASN A 33 2.75 24.74 2.81
N ARG A 34 3.03 24.03 3.92
CA ARG A 34 4.25 24.29 4.72
C ARG A 34 5.31 23.20 4.61
N GLU A 35 4.91 21.94 4.48
CA GLU A 35 5.87 20.83 4.50
C GLU A 35 5.43 19.70 3.57
N SER A 36 6.40 19.16 2.85
CA SER A 36 6.24 18.06 1.90
C SER A 36 7.26 16.99 2.25
N LYS A 37 6.80 15.83 2.73
CA LYS A 37 7.65 14.70 3.10
C LYS A 37 7.51 13.57 2.11
N SER A 38 8.63 12.96 1.77
CA SER A 38 8.65 11.82 0.85
C SER A 38 8.32 10.52 1.58
N ILE A 39 7.58 9.65 0.90
CA ILE A 39 7.30 8.27 1.33
C ILE A 39 7.97 7.35 0.33
N ARG A 40 8.77 6.38 0.81
CA ARG A 40 9.37 5.35 -0.02
C ARG A 40 9.54 4.04 0.75
N ARG A 41 8.60 3.12 0.51
CA ARG A 41 8.56 1.82 1.18
C ARG A 41 8.39 0.68 0.19
N ASN A 42 9.05 -0.43 0.48
CA ASN A 42 8.77 -1.72 -0.14
C ASN A 42 8.15 -2.63 0.90
N ILE A 43 6.90 -3.01 0.70
CA ILE A 43 6.19 -3.94 1.56
C ILE A 43 6.22 -5.31 0.91
N GLU A 44 6.87 -6.26 1.56
CA GLU A 44 6.82 -7.67 1.17
C GLU A 44 5.53 -8.30 1.69
N TYR A 45 4.88 -9.10 0.86
CA TYR A 45 3.66 -9.80 1.21
C TYR A 45 3.65 -11.22 0.65
N THR A 46 2.90 -12.07 1.35
CA THR A 46 2.40 -13.35 0.83
C THR A 46 0.94 -13.17 0.45
N TRP A 47 0.43 -13.95 -0.51
CA TRP A 47 -1.01 -13.96 -0.75
C TRP A 47 -1.60 -15.34 -1.01
N ILE A 48 -2.91 -15.41 -0.78
CA ILE A 48 -3.75 -16.56 -1.11
C ILE A 48 -4.85 -16.05 -2.03
N GLU A 49 -4.98 -16.65 -3.21
CA GLU A 49 -6.07 -16.37 -4.16
C GLU A 49 -7.22 -17.35 -3.86
N ASN A 50 -8.44 -16.83 -3.82
CA ASN A 50 -9.66 -17.60 -3.64
C ASN A 50 -10.74 -17.04 -4.58
N TYR A 51 -10.96 -17.71 -5.71
CA TYR A 51 -11.81 -17.20 -6.80
C TYR A 51 -11.46 -15.76 -7.17
N ASP A 52 -12.38 -14.84 -6.94
CA ASP A 52 -12.26 -13.41 -7.27
C ASP A 52 -11.69 -12.59 -6.11
N THR A 53 -11.13 -13.22 -5.08
CA THR A 53 -10.46 -12.54 -3.97
C THR A 53 -8.98 -12.92 -3.88
N ALA A 54 -8.17 -11.95 -3.45
CA ALA A 54 -6.80 -12.19 -3.01
C ALA A 54 -6.61 -11.63 -1.61
N HIS A 55 -6.20 -12.49 -0.69
CA HIS A 55 -5.86 -12.13 0.67
C HIS A 55 -4.36 -11.93 0.75
N LEU A 56 -3.93 -10.68 0.89
CA LEU A 56 -2.52 -10.34 1.05
C LEU A 56 -2.23 -10.20 2.54
N THR A 57 -1.11 -10.75 2.99
CA THR A 57 -0.58 -10.59 4.34
C THR A 57 0.80 -10.00 4.23
N SER A 58 0.98 -8.79 4.75
CA SER A 58 2.30 -8.15 4.81
C SER A 58 3.22 -8.95 5.74
N LYS A 59 4.49 -9.03 5.36
CA LYS A 59 5.53 -9.75 6.09
C LYS A 59 6.60 -8.81 6.61
N LYS A 60 7.05 -7.90 5.74
CA LYS A 60 8.15 -7.00 6.05
C LYS A 60 7.94 -5.67 5.38
N VAL A 61 8.26 -4.59 6.09
CA VAL A 61 8.26 -3.24 5.55
C VAL A 61 9.71 -2.78 5.48
N ASN A 62 10.24 -2.67 4.26
CA ASN A 62 11.56 -2.13 4.01
C ASN A 62 11.41 -0.62 3.75
N LYS A 63 11.89 0.18 4.69
CA LYS A 63 11.94 1.65 4.58
C LYS A 63 13.24 2.05 3.92
N PHE A 64 13.18 2.98 2.98
CA PHE A 64 14.38 3.59 2.42
C PHE A 64 14.70 4.82 3.27
N GLU A 65 15.41 4.64 4.38
CA GLU A 65 15.54 5.63 5.47
C GLU A 65 15.98 7.04 5.03
N ILE A 66 16.79 7.16 3.98
CA ILE A 66 17.24 8.45 3.44
C ILE A 66 16.10 9.20 2.72
N MET A 67 15.11 8.48 2.19
CA MET A 67 14.03 8.99 1.35
C MET A 67 12.66 8.94 2.01
N ASP A 68 12.47 8.07 3.00
CA ASP A 68 11.21 7.92 3.72
C ASP A 68 11.23 8.77 4.98
N GLN A 69 10.41 9.82 4.98
CA GLN A 69 10.41 10.87 5.99
C GLN A 69 9.11 10.87 6.82
N VAL A 70 8.23 9.88 6.62
CA VAL A 70 6.95 9.79 7.31
C VAL A 70 6.94 8.58 8.24
N ASP A 71 6.59 8.82 9.50
CA ASP A 71 6.53 7.78 10.52
C ASP A 71 5.39 6.78 10.29
N ASP A 72 5.57 5.58 10.85
CA ASP A 72 4.63 4.47 10.73
C ASP A 72 3.26 4.82 11.29
N ASP A 73 3.20 5.40 12.48
CA ASP A 73 1.96 5.79 13.14
C ASP A 73 1.17 6.78 12.29
N ARG A 74 1.86 7.70 11.60
CA ARG A 74 1.20 8.69 10.74
C ARG A 74 0.62 8.06 9.48
N LEU A 75 1.34 7.13 8.86
CA LEU A 75 0.79 6.38 7.73
C LEU A 75 -0.36 5.46 8.17
N ALA A 76 -0.38 5.01 9.43
CA ALA A 76 -1.47 4.21 9.99
C ALA A 76 -2.78 4.96 9.98
N GLU A 77 -2.71 6.24 10.33
CA GLU A 77 -3.87 7.12 10.37
C GLU A 77 -4.33 7.55 8.97
N LEU A 78 -3.39 7.80 8.07
CA LEU A 78 -3.68 8.38 6.75
C LEU A 78 -4.05 7.34 5.69
N ILE A 79 -3.41 6.16 5.72
CA ILE A 79 -3.62 5.08 4.76
C ILE A 79 -3.70 3.72 5.48
N PRO A 80 -4.63 3.56 6.44
CA PRO A 80 -4.76 2.33 7.25
C PRO A 80 -4.96 1.07 6.40
N ASP A 81 -5.57 1.22 5.23
CA ASP A 81 -5.90 0.11 4.33
C ASP A 81 -4.75 -0.24 3.37
N PHE A 82 -3.64 0.49 3.41
CA PHE A 82 -2.54 0.37 2.47
C PHE A 82 -1.29 -0.22 3.11
N TYR A 83 -1.41 -1.42 3.68
CA TYR A 83 -0.34 -2.40 3.97
C TYR A 83 0.99 -1.87 4.56
N VAL A 84 0.97 -0.73 5.26
CA VAL A 84 2.18 -0.08 5.76
C VAL A 84 2.73 -0.72 7.04
N PHE A 85 2.08 -1.76 7.56
CA PHE A 85 2.48 -2.48 8.77
C PHE A 85 2.73 -3.95 8.49
N PRO A 86 3.76 -4.57 9.10
CA PRO A 86 3.97 -6.01 9.03
C PRO A 86 2.82 -6.78 9.71
N GLU A 87 2.60 -8.01 9.27
CA GLU A 87 1.62 -8.95 9.83
C GLU A 87 0.16 -8.49 9.77
N LYS A 88 -0.14 -7.51 8.91
CA LYS A 88 -1.51 -7.10 8.62
C LYS A 88 -1.99 -7.74 7.33
N SER A 89 -3.25 -8.13 7.34
CA SER A 89 -3.92 -8.69 6.18
C SER A 89 -4.99 -7.74 5.66
N VAL A 90 -5.11 -7.68 4.33
CA VAL A 90 -6.30 -7.13 3.70
C VAL A 90 -6.70 -7.97 2.50
N SER A 91 -8.00 -7.92 2.22
CA SER A 91 -8.64 -8.69 1.18
C SER A 91 -8.93 -7.76 0.02
N TYR A 92 -8.37 -8.07 -1.14
CA TYR A 92 -8.74 -7.41 -2.38
C TYR A 92 -9.72 -8.27 -3.15
N ASN A 93 -10.79 -7.66 -3.64
CA ASN A 93 -11.58 -8.22 -4.73
C ASN A 93 -10.86 -7.90 -6.05
N ILE A 94 -10.74 -8.89 -6.91
CA ILE A 94 -10.12 -8.82 -8.21
C ILE A 94 -11.23 -8.94 -9.25
N LEU A 95 -11.60 -7.83 -9.87
CA LEU A 95 -12.56 -7.83 -10.97
C LEU A 95 -11.80 -7.82 -12.29
N LYS A 96 -11.93 -8.89 -13.08
CA LYS A 96 -11.34 -8.97 -14.41
C LYS A 96 -12.06 -8.03 -15.38
N GLN A 97 -11.32 -7.16 -16.04
CA GLN A 97 -11.80 -6.19 -17.04
C GLN A 97 -11.43 -6.60 -18.48
N GLY A 98 -10.60 -7.62 -18.65
CA GLY A 98 -10.14 -8.09 -19.96
C GLY A 98 -9.05 -9.14 -19.83
N LYS A 99 -8.36 -9.46 -20.93
CA LYS A 99 -7.31 -10.50 -20.95
C LYS A 99 -6.14 -10.18 -20.00
N HIS A 100 -5.79 -8.90 -19.88
CA HIS A 100 -4.66 -8.41 -19.06
C HIS A 100 -5.03 -7.17 -18.23
N ALA A 101 -6.33 -6.97 -17.97
CA ALA A 101 -6.84 -5.82 -17.23
C ALA A 101 -7.65 -6.29 -16.02
N PHE A 102 -7.38 -5.69 -14.86
CA PHE A 102 -8.00 -6.04 -13.58
C PHE A 102 -8.25 -4.76 -12.78
N ILE A 103 -9.38 -4.71 -12.07
CA ILE A 103 -9.65 -3.73 -11.02
C ILE A 103 -9.41 -4.41 -9.68
N LEU A 104 -8.66 -3.72 -8.81
CA LEU A 104 -8.44 -4.11 -7.44
C LEU A 104 -9.28 -3.18 -6.56
N SER A 105 -10.20 -3.74 -5.78
CA SER A 105 -10.94 -2.99 -4.77
C SER A 105 -10.74 -3.65 -3.41
N ILE A 106 -10.62 -2.85 -2.36
CA ILE A 106 -10.57 -3.38 -0.99
C ILE A 106 -11.97 -3.88 -0.65
N GLY A 107 -12.10 -5.16 -0.31
CA GLY A 107 -13.36 -5.71 0.19
C GLY A 107 -13.65 -5.14 1.58
N ASN A 108 -14.93 -4.86 1.88
CA ASN A 108 -15.32 -4.51 3.24
C ASN A 108 -14.93 -5.65 4.19
N ARG A 109 -14.32 -5.26 5.32
CA ARG A 109 -14.01 -6.16 6.45
C ARG A 109 -15.27 -6.78 7.04
#